data_AF-A0A9P0K8G7-F1
#
_entry.id   AF-A0A9P0K8G7-F1
#
_cell.length_a   1.000
_cell.length_b   1.000
_cell.length_c   1.000
_cell.angle_alpha   90.00
_cell.angle_beta   90.00
_cell.angle_gamma   90.00
#
_symmetry.space_group_name_H-M   'P 1'
#
loop_
_entity.id
_entity.type
_entity.pdbx_description
1 polymer ?
#
loop_
_entity_poly.entity_id
_entity_poly.type
_entity_poly.pdbx_seq_one_letter_code
_entity_poly.pdbx_strand_id
1 'polypeptide(L)'
;MDSNIPYTDRFKVGDRLVVQLNTNEIFEGDYCGEGNHFIDLTNITQHNNSNKLKGTYSFSRREIDSIKLLQCKFTEKISDKWTIHHPETHKRVKIVEEEYGRLKIMAHDFVYLEHADSVYFQAVKKLSEAETIGLTCLGLEDRTISIRLFILCTWQQVFILDMMNFRNCYFPPEIKEILESTYICKVMHKAGPILDKLLRKYNVFVRNVFDTQVVDLIIEKNKTGTCPEKSRNLSECLVHHLNFPDTFLKGAVETPAKKWLEKPLTLKRRVYAAQLVTYLIILKMLPGIFA
;
A
#
# COMPACT_ATOMS: atom_id res chain seq x y z
N MET A 1 5.73 -28.73 6.92
CA MET A 1 6.51 -29.51 5.93
C MET A 1 6.85 -28.57 4.77
N ASP A 2 8.13 -28.51 4.41
CA ASP A 2 8.75 -27.77 3.28
C ASP A 2 8.64 -26.23 3.27
N SER A 3 9.04 -25.57 4.34
CA SER A 3 9.04 -24.09 4.47
C SER A 3 10.18 -23.37 3.74
N ASN A 4 11.18 -24.08 3.20
CA ASN A 4 12.40 -23.47 2.63
C ASN A 4 12.60 -23.70 1.13
N ILE A 5 11.76 -24.48 0.45
CA ILE A 5 11.91 -24.69 -0.99
C ILE A 5 11.26 -23.50 -1.74
N PRO A 6 11.98 -22.78 -2.61
CA PRO A 6 11.40 -21.77 -3.50
C PRO A 6 10.21 -22.33 -4.27
N TYR A 7 9.15 -21.54 -4.48
CA TYR A 7 7.98 -22.00 -5.25
C TYR A 7 8.32 -22.32 -6.71
N THR A 8 9.39 -21.70 -7.23
CA THR A 8 9.97 -21.98 -8.55
C THR A 8 10.43 -23.43 -8.71
N ASP A 9 10.79 -24.08 -7.62
CA ASP A 9 11.25 -25.47 -7.64
C ASP A 9 10.07 -26.46 -7.46
N ARG A 10 8.88 -25.94 -7.17
CA ARG A 10 7.65 -26.72 -6.90
C ARG A 10 6.61 -26.63 -8.01
N PHE A 11 6.56 -25.53 -8.76
CA PHE A 11 5.53 -25.26 -9.76
C PHE A 11 6.16 -24.71 -11.05
N LYS A 12 5.58 -25.05 -12.20
CA LYS A 12 5.99 -24.57 -13.52
C LYS A 12 5.03 -23.52 -14.03
N VAL A 13 5.54 -22.50 -14.73
CA VAL A 13 4.69 -21.49 -15.37
C VAL A 13 3.62 -22.18 -16.24
N GLY A 14 2.37 -21.79 -16.04
CA GLY A 14 1.19 -22.43 -16.64
C GLY A 14 0.49 -23.46 -15.74
N ASP A 15 1.10 -23.87 -14.62
CA ASP A 15 0.45 -24.76 -13.65
C ASP A 15 -0.82 -24.12 -13.08
N ARG A 16 -1.93 -24.87 -13.07
CA ARG A 16 -3.18 -24.42 -12.45
C ARG A 16 -3.11 -24.66 -10.95
N LEU A 17 -3.09 -23.60 -10.17
CA LEU A 17 -2.95 -23.66 -8.71
C LEU A 17 -4.22 -23.23 -8.00
N VAL A 18 -4.51 -23.88 -6.88
CA VAL A 18 -5.47 -23.43 -5.87
C VAL A 18 -4.69 -22.95 -4.66
N VAL A 19 -4.83 -21.67 -4.33
CA VAL A 19 -4.21 -21.01 -3.19
C VAL A 19 -5.29 -20.69 -2.17
N GLN A 20 -5.16 -21.27 -0.99
CA GLN A 20 -5.99 -20.94 0.17
C GLN A 20 -5.19 -20.02 1.09
N LEU A 21 -5.77 -18.88 1.44
CA LEU A 21 -5.19 -17.95 2.40
C LEU A 21 -5.59 -18.30 3.83
N ASN A 22 -4.82 -17.81 4.80
CA ASN A 22 -5.13 -17.86 6.24
C ASN A 22 -6.50 -17.23 6.58
N THR A 23 -7.04 -16.40 5.69
CA THR A 23 -8.37 -15.80 5.79
C THR A 23 -9.51 -16.71 5.32
N ASN A 24 -9.21 -17.96 4.91
CA ASN A 24 -10.10 -18.88 4.21
C ASN A 24 -10.58 -18.38 2.84
N GLU A 25 -9.90 -17.39 2.26
CA GLU A 25 -10.11 -16.98 0.86
C GLU A 25 -9.43 -17.99 -0.07
N ILE A 26 -10.18 -18.52 -1.03
CA ILE A 26 -9.69 -19.51 -2.00
C ILE A 26 -9.61 -18.86 -3.37
N PHE A 27 -8.41 -18.91 -3.96
CA PHE A 27 -8.10 -18.43 -5.30
C PHE A 27 -7.64 -19.58 -6.16
N GLU A 28 -8.10 -19.62 -7.40
CA GLU A 28 -7.64 -20.57 -8.41
C GLU A 28 -7.11 -19.79 -9.61
N GLY A 29 -5.90 -20.07 -10.06
CA GLY A 29 -5.31 -19.35 -11.19
C GLY A 29 -4.10 -20.05 -11.80
N ASP A 30 -3.60 -19.50 -12.90
CA ASP A 30 -2.44 -20.03 -13.60
C ASP A 30 -1.17 -19.39 -13.03
N TYR A 31 -0.25 -20.24 -12.57
CA TYR A 31 1.05 -19.79 -12.06
C TYR A 31 1.84 -19.11 -13.16
N CYS A 32 2.23 -17.85 -12.94
CA CYS A 32 2.98 -17.06 -13.92
C CYS A 32 4.37 -16.63 -13.41
N GLY A 33 4.69 -16.93 -12.15
CA GLY A 33 6.03 -16.80 -11.60
C GLY A 33 6.40 -15.44 -11.00
N GLU A 34 7.55 -15.45 -10.33
CA GLU A 34 8.35 -14.36 -9.76
C GLU A 34 8.14 -13.98 -8.27
N GLY A 35 9.13 -14.40 -7.46
CA GLY A 35 9.34 -13.99 -6.07
C GLY A 35 9.69 -15.15 -5.14
N ASN A 36 10.82 -15.08 -4.42
CA ASN A 36 11.18 -16.09 -3.40
C ASN A 36 10.15 -16.21 -2.25
N HIS A 37 9.30 -15.18 -2.09
CA HIS A 37 8.33 -15.06 -1.00
C HIS A 37 6.89 -14.89 -1.48
N PHE A 38 6.65 -14.92 -2.79
CA PHE A 38 5.34 -14.70 -3.38
C PHE A 38 5.00 -15.80 -4.37
N ILE A 39 3.72 -15.98 -4.63
CA ILE A 39 3.22 -16.76 -5.75
C ILE A 39 2.31 -15.88 -6.59
N ASP A 40 2.65 -15.76 -7.86
CA ASP A 40 1.94 -14.92 -8.79
C ASP A 40 1.03 -15.78 -9.66
N LEU A 41 -0.26 -15.46 -9.64
CA LEU A 41 -1.28 -16.12 -10.45
C LEU A 41 -1.88 -15.14 -11.46
N THR A 42 -2.34 -15.67 -12.58
CA THR A 42 -3.18 -15.01 -13.58
C THR A 42 -4.46 -15.81 -13.80
N ASN A 43 -5.40 -15.27 -14.59
CA ASN A 43 -6.68 -15.94 -14.90
C ASN A 43 -7.40 -16.45 -13.63
N ILE A 44 -7.46 -15.58 -12.62
CA ILE A 44 -7.81 -15.98 -11.26
C ILE A 44 -9.33 -15.98 -11.08
N THR A 45 -9.83 -17.07 -10.52
CA THR A 45 -11.18 -17.20 -10.00
C THR A 45 -11.13 -17.21 -8.48
N GLN A 46 -11.85 -16.31 -7.83
CA GLN A 46 -12.05 -16.33 -6.39
C GLN A 46 -13.31 -17.13 -6.06
N HIS A 47 -13.17 -18.24 -5.34
CA HIS A 47 -14.28 -19.18 -5.09
C HIS A 47 -15.29 -18.67 -4.06
N ASN A 48 -14.88 -17.76 -3.17
CA ASN A 48 -15.74 -17.24 -2.11
C ASN A 48 -16.83 -16.27 -2.61
N ASN A 49 -16.69 -15.74 -3.83
CA ASN A 49 -17.60 -14.74 -4.40
C ASN A 49 -17.77 -14.87 -5.93
N SER A 50 -17.25 -15.94 -6.54
CA SER A 50 -17.28 -16.20 -7.99
C SER A 50 -16.70 -15.08 -8.86
N ASN A 51 -15.86 -14.19 -8.30
CA ASN A 51 -15.25 -13.11 -9.05
C ASN A 51 -14.11 -13.64 -9.94
N LYS A 52 -14.12 -13.23 -11.21
CA LYS A 52 -12.99 -13.40 -12.12
C LYS A 52 -12.11 -12.16 -12.03
N LEU A 53 -10.93 -12.33 -11.46
CA LEU A 53 -9.97 -11.26 -11.30
C LEU A 53 -9.13 -11.16 -12.59
N LYS A 54 -9.05 -9.96 -13.15
CA LYS A 54 -8.22 -9.67 -14.32
C LYS A 54 -6.84 -9.18 -13.87
N GLY A 55 -5.80 -9.63 -14.56
CA GLY A 55 -4.40 -9.29 -14.27
C GLY A 55 -3.69 -10.30 -13.38
N THR A 56 -2.45 -9.99 -13.03
CA THR A 56 -1.59 -10.80 -12.15
C THR A 56 -1.82 -10.43 -10.69
N TYR A 57 -1.99 -11.42 -9.82
CA TYR A 57 -2.06 -11.23 -8.37
C TYR A 57 -0.95 -12.01 -7.69
N SER A 58 -0.22 -11.31 -6.84
CA SER A 58 0.82 -11.88 -5.98
C SER A 58 0.26 -12.21 -4.61
N PHE A 59 0.42 -13.45 -4.17
CA PHE A 59 0.05 -13.90 -2.82
C PHE A 59 1.31 -14.14 -1.99
N SER A 60 1.38 -13.56 -0.79
CA SER A 60 2.54 -13.72 0.09
C SER A 60 2.58 -15.11 0.71
N ARG A 61 3.75 -15.75 0.77
CA ARG A 61 3.98 -17.02 1.50
C ARG A 61 3.46 -16.96 2.94
N ARG A 62 3.51 -15.80 3.60
CA ARG A 62 3.03 -15.62 4.99
C ARG A 62 1.50 -15.67 5.10
N GLU A 63 0.79 -15.36 4.02
CA GLU A 63 -0.67 -15.31 3.97
C GLU A 63 -1.29 -16.61 3.46
N ILE A 64 -0.48 -17.50 2.90
CA ILE A 64 -0.90 -18.75 2.29
C ILE A 64 -0.93 -19.84 3.35
N ASP A 65 -2.14 -20.37 3.57
CA ASP A 65 -2.38 -21.54 4.40
C ASP A 65 -2.01 -22.82 3.63
N SER A 66 -2.46 -22.92 2.38
CA SER A 66 -2.11 -24.06 1.53
C SER A 66 -2.10 -23.72 0.04
N ILE A 67 -1.31 -24.48 -0.73
CA ILE A 67 -1.26 -24.43 -2.20
C ILE A 67 -1.42 -25.85 -2.72
N LYS A 68 -2.35 -26.05 -3.66
CA LYS A 68 -2.57 -27.32 -4.35
C LYS A 68 -2.44 -27.14 -5.85
N LEU A 69 -1.65 -28.00 -6.49
CA LEU A 69 -1.63 -28.14 -7.93
C LEU A 69 -2.88 -28.90 -8.37
N LEU A 70 -3.69 -28.33 -9.25
CA LEU A 70 -4.71 -29.06 -9.98
C LEU A 70 -4.00 -29.77 -11.14
N GLN A 71 -4.03 -31.11 -11.16
CA GLN A 71 -3.32 -31.90 -12.19
C GLN A 71 -3.69 -31.43 -13.60
N CYS A 72 -2.69 -31.04 -14.39
CA CYS A 72 -2.80 -30.93 -15.84
C CYS A 72 -1.91 -32.00 -16.49
N LYS A 73 -2.54 -33.00 -17.13
CA LYS A 73 -1.94 -33.69 -18.28
C LYS A 73 -2.80 -33.36 -19.49
N PHE A 74 -2.29 -32.50 -20.37
CA PHE A 74 -2.61 -32.60 -21.80
C PHE A 74 -1.45 -32.06 -22.62
N THR A 75 -0.70 -33.00 -23.21
CA THR A 75 0.16 -32.82 -24.38
C THR A 75 -0.66 -32.93 -25.67
N GLU A 76 -0.13 -32.36 -26.75
CA GLU A 76 -0.61 -32.30 -28.15
C GLU A 76 -1.59 -31.15 -28.47
N LYS A 77 -1.45 -30.36 -29.54
CA LYS A 77 -0.59 -30.37 -30.74
C LYS A 77 -0.54 -28.93 -31.29
N ILE A 78 0.59 -28.57 -31.90
CA ILE A 78 0.71 -27.38 -32.75
C ILE A 78 -0.20 -27.60 -33.96
N SER A 79 -1.22 -26.75 -34.14
CA SER A 79 -1.84 -26.51 -35.46
C SER A 79 -2.14 -25.03 -35.64
N ASP A 80 -2.03 -24.64 -36.91
CA ASP A 80 -1.76 -23.31 -37.41
C ASP A 80 -2.82 -22.24 -37.12
N LYS A 81 -2.31 -21.00 -37.02
CA LYS A 81 -3.00 -19.71 -37.19
C LYS A 81 -4.17 -19.42 -36.25
N TRP A 82 -3.81 -19.00 -35.04
CA TRP A 82 -4.55 -17.95 -34.34
C TRP A 82 -3.74 -16.67 -34.41
N THR A 83 -4.05 -15.82 -35.38
CA THR A 83 -3.62 -14.41 -35.32
C THR A 83 -4.42 -13.78 -34.20
N ILE A 84 -3.89 -13.84 -32.98
CA ILE A 84 -4.47 -13.13 -31.84
C ILE A 84 -4.22 -11.65 -32.14
N HIS A 85 -5.29 -10.94 -32.50
CA HIS A 85 -5.31 -9.49 -32.39
C HIS A 85 -5.08 -9.15 -30.92
N HIS A 86 -3.83 -8.80 -30.58
CA HIS A 86 -3.51 -8.15 -29.31
C HIS A 86 -4.27 -6.82 -29.28
N PRO A 87 -5.23 -6.61 -28.36
CA PRO A 87 -5.70 -5.27 -28.09
C PRO A 87 -4.51 -4.51 -27.51
N GLU A 88 -4.17 -3.41 -28.16
CA GLU A 88 -2.98 -2.64 -27.86
C GLU A 88 -2.96 -2.10 -26.40
N THR A 89 -1.86 -2.38 -25.70
CA THR A 89 -1.28 -1.64 -24.57
C THR A 89 -1.95 -1.74 -23.18
N HIS A 90 -1.75 -2.87 -22.48
CA HIS A 90 -1.62 -2.78 -21.01
C HIS A 90 -0.30 -2.08 -20.69
N LYS A 91 -0.36 -0.77 -20.40
CA LYS A 91 0.83 -0.01 -20.01
C LYS A 91 1.37 -0.60 -18.69
N ARG A 92 2.64 -1.01 -18.68
CA ARG A 92 3.32 -1.49 -17.47
C ARG A 92 3.34 -0.39 -16.39
N VAL A 93 3.34 -0.83 -15.13
CA VAL A 93 3.52 0.08 -13.98
C VAL A 93 4.84 0.82 -14.16
N LYS A 94 4.85 2.14 -13.96
CA LYS A 94 6.02 3.01 -14.16
C LYS A 94 6.90 3.09 -12.91
N ILE A 95 7.18 1.94 -12.31
CA ILE A 95 8.22 1.75 -11.31
C ILE A 95 8.97 0.47 -11.68
N VAL A 96 10.25 0.40 -11.32
CA VAL A 96 11.04 -0.82 -11.57
C VAL A 96 10.51 -1.96 -10.68
N GLU A 97 10.53 -3.19 -11.20
CA GLU A 97 9.90 -4.35 -10.53
C GLU A 97 10.47 -4.60 -9.13
N GLU A 98 11.79 -4.47 -8.97
CA GLU A 98 12.46 -4.60 -7.67
C GLU A 98 11.92 -3.61 -6.63
N GLU A 99 11.69 -2.37 -7.05
CA GLU A 99 11.15 -1.31 -6.21
C GLU A 99 9.68 -1.59 -5.87
N TYR A 100 8.90 -2.07 -6.83
CA TYR A 100 7.53 -2.50 -6.58
C TYR A 100 7.44 -3.65 -5.57
N GLY A 101 8.29 -4.67 -5.73
CA GLY A 101 8.41 -5.78 -4.80
C GLY A 101 8.79 -5.34 -3.39
N ARG A 102 9.77 -4.42 -3.28
CA ARG A 102 10.18 -3.83 -2.01
C ARG A 102 9.03 -3.09 -1.30
N LEU A 103 8.27 -2.28 -2.03
CA LEU A 103 7.12 -1.55 -1.50
C LEU A 103 5.99 -2.48 -1.04
N LYS A 104 5.72 -3.55 -1.81
CA LYS A 104 4.78 -4.60 -1.41
C LYS A 104 5.20 -5.25 -0.09
N ILE A 105 6.47 -5.63 0.06
CA ILE A 105 7.00 -6.21 1.30
C ILE A 105 6.83 -5.22 2.44
N MET A 106 7.23 -3.96 2.24
CA MET A 106 7.13 -2.91 3.25
C MET A 106 5.68 -2.70 3.76
N ALA A 107 4.68 -2.85 2.90
CA ALA A 107 3.27 -2.74 3.27
C ALA A 107 2.76 -3.92 4.14
N HIS A 108 3.39 -5.08 4.07
CA HIS A 108 3.02 -6.28 4.85
C HIS A 108 3.92 -6.50 6.07
N ASP A 109 5.15 -6.00 6.03
CA ASP A 109 6.14 -6.09 7.11
C ASP A 109 6.18 -4.82 7.96
N PHE A 110 5.01 -4.24 8.25
CA PHE A 110 4.90 -3.02 9.06
C PHE A 110 5.20 -3.30 10.54
N VAL A 111 5.67 -2.28 11.26
CA VAL A 111 5.82 -2.32 12.72
C VAL A 111 4.58 -1.70 13.37
N TYR A 112 3.86 -2.48 14.17
CA TYR A 112 2.69 -2.01 14.91
C TYR A 112 3.10 -1.57 16.31
N LEU A 113 2.82 -0.32 16.67
CA LEU A 113 3.27 0.32 17.91
C LEU A 113 2.05 0.67 18.77
N GLU A 114 1.89 -0.02 19.90
CA GLU A 114 0.79 0.21 20.85
C GLU A 114 1.24 0.93 22.12
N HIS A 115 2.54 0.91 22.40
CA HIS A 115 3.13 1.42 23.63
C HIS A 115 4.44 2.15 23.32
N ALA A 116 4.83 3.08 24.20
CA ALA A 116 6.12 3.75 24.15
C ALA A 116 7.21 2.85 24.78
N ASP A 117 7.50 1.73 24.14
CA ASP A 117 8.53 0.77 24.53
C ASP A 117 9.82 0.92 23.70
N SER A 118 10.76 -0.02 23.86
CA SER A 118 12.01 -0.01 23.10
C SER A 118 11.81 -0.06 21.58
N VAL A 119 10.76 -0.72 21.08
CA VAL A 119 10.47 -0.82 19.65
C VAL A 119 9.96 0.52 19.13
N TYR A 120 9.12 1.21 19.92
CA TYR A 120 8.72 2.58 19.63
C TYR A 120 9.92 3.54 19.52
N PHE A 121 10.84 3.52 20.48
CA PHE A 121 12.01 4.42 20.43
C PHE A 121 12.98 4.09 19.28
N GLN A 122 13.08 2.81 18.89
CA GLN A 122 13.81 2.44 17.66
C GLN A 122 13.13 2.97 16.40
N ALA A 123 11.79 2.94 16.34
CA ALA A 123 11.04 3.52 15.25
C ALA A 123 11.21 5.04 15.17
N VAL A 124 11.11 5.74 16.31
CA VAL A 124 11.39 7.18 16.43
C VAL A 124 12.77 7.50 15.90
N LYS A 125 13.80 6.76 16.31
CA LYS A 125 15.18 6.96 15.82
C LYS A 125 15.24 6.87 14.29
N LYS A 126 14.71 5.79 13.71
CA LYS A 126 14.67 5.60 12.25
C LYS A 126 13.93 6.72 11.52
N LEU A 127 12.84 7.22 12.09
CA LEU A 127 12.08 8.34 11.53
C LEU A 127 12.84 9.66 11.62
N SER A 128 13.55 9.90 12.73
CA SER A 128 14.34 11.12 12.96
C SER A 128 15.59 11.21 12.08
N GLU A 129 16.17 10.07 11.71
CA GLU A 129 17.33 9.98 10.81
C GLU A 129 16.95 10.08 9.32
N ALA A 130 15.66 9.98 8.98
CA ALA A 130 15.19 10.04 7.61
C ALA A 130 15.06 11.49 7.11
N GLU A 131 15.56 11.78 5.92
CA GLU A 131 15.35 13.08 5.27
C GLU A 131 13.90 13.28 4.82
N THR A 132 13.20 12.19 4.52
CA THR A 132 11.83 12.20 4.01
C THR A 132 11.02 11.06 4.64
N ILE A 133 9.82 11.38 5.11
CA ILE A 133 8.87 10.42 5.65
C ILE A 133 7.51 10.57 4.96
N GLY A 134 6.81 9.46 4.75
CA GLY A 134 5.40 9.47 4.37
C GLY A 134 4.51 9.49 5.60
N LEU A 135 3.37 10.19 5.52
CA LEU A 135 2.45 10.36 6.65
C LEU A 135 0.99 10.33 6.21
N THR A 136 0.17 9.57 6.95
CA THR A 136 -1.30 9.71 6.94
C THR A 136 -1.89 9.43 8.32
N CYS A 137 -3.15 9.80 8.51
CA CYS A 137 -3.90 9.58 9.75
C CYS A 137 -5.28 9.00 9.45
N LEU A 138 -5.73 8.06 10.28
CA LEU A 138 -7.05 7.44 10.16
C LEU A 138 -7.87 7.68 11.43
N GLY A 139 -9.20 7.70 11.27
CA GLY A 139 -10.16 8.03 12.34
C GLY A 139 -10.33 9.54 12.57
N LEU A 140 -10.33 10.34 11.50
CA LEU A 140 -10.41 11.82 11.57
C LEU A 140 -11.85 12.38 11.54
N GLU A 141 -12.87 11.55 11.34
CA GLU A 141 -14.22 12.02 10.97
C GLU A 141 -14.91 12.86 12.04
N ASP A 142 -14.63 12.61 13.32
CA ASP A 142 -15.14 13.44 14.39
C ASP A 142 -14.07 14.44 14.85
N ARG A 143 -14.43 15.73 14.85
CA ARG A 143 -13.58 16.83 15.32
C ARG A 143 -13.18 16.69 16.78
N THR A 144 -13.97 16.01 17.59
CA THR A 144 -13.74 15.79 19.03
C THR A 144 -12.85 14.59 19.31
N ILE A 145 -12.97 13.52 18.50
CA ILE A 145 -12.26 12.25 18.68
C ILE A 145 -10.79 12.40 18.32
N SER A 146 -9.91 11.80 19.12
CA SER A 146 -8.47 11.74 18.86
C SER A 146 -8.17 10.95 17.57
N ILE A 147 -7.04 11.23 16.92
CA ILE A 147 -6.53 10.38 15.82
C ILE A 147 -6.48 8.93 16.34
N ARG A 148 -7.03 7.98 15.57
CA ARG A 148 -7.09 6.56 15.94
C ARG A 148 -5.81 5.85 15.55
N LEU A 149 -5.33 6.06 14.33
CA LEU A 149 -4.08 5.50 13.81
C LEU A 149 -3.24 6.63 13.21
N PHE A 150 -1.97 6.64 13.57
CA PHE A 150 -0.97 7.51 12.99
C PHE A 150 0.00 6.64 12.21
N ILE A 151 0.02 6.75 10.88
CA ILE A 151 0.81 5.88 10.02
C ILE A 151 1.93 6.67 9.38
N LEU A 152 3.15 6.18 9.55
CA LEU A 152 4.37 6.80 9.10
C LEU A 152 5.16 5.80 8.26
N CYS A 153 5.91 6.27 7.28
CA CYS A 153 6.92 5.43 6.63
C CYS A 153 8.21 6.20 6.41
N THR A 154 9.32 5.47 6.45
CA THR A 154 10.57 5.87 5.81
C THR A 154 10.62 5.26 4.41
N TRP A 155 11.75 5.39 3.72
CA TRP A 155 11.97 4.61 2.50
C TRP A 155 11.87 3.10 2.74
N GLN A 156 12.25 2.60 3.92
CA GLN A 156 12.48 1.16 4.15
C GLN A 156 11.41 0.47 5.00
N GLN A 157 10.65 1.23 5.80
CA GLN A 157 9.79 0.67 6.84
C GLN A 157 8.53 1.49 7.03
N VAL A 158 7.40 0.81 7.20
CA VAL A 158 6.14 1.39 7.68
C VAL A 158 5.98 1.16 9.18
N PHE A 159 5.48 2.18 9.87
CA PHE A 159 5.14 2.19 11.29
C PHE A 159 3.67 2.59 11.46
N ILE A 160 2.91 1.81 12.22
CA ILE A 160 1.52 2.09 12.53
C ILE A 160 1.42 2.31 14.04
N LEU A 161 1.18 3.55 14.45
CA LEU A 161 1.00 3.91 15.85
C LEU A 161 -0.49 3.85 16.20
N ASP A 162 -0.83 2.97 17.14
CA ASP A 162 -2.15 2.87 17.75
C ASP A 162 -2.30 3.94 18.85
N MET A 163 -2.69 5.15 18.43
CA MET A 163 -2.82 6.32 19.31
C MET A 163 -3.83 6.13 20.45
N MET A 164 -4.71 5.13 20.42
CA MET A 164 -5.65 4.85 21.52
C MET A 164 -4.99 4.09 22.68
N ASN A 165 -3.90 3.39 22.42
CA ASN A 165 -3.19 2.59 23.42
C ASN A 165 -2.01 3.35 24.07
N PHE A 166 -1.58 4.47 23.46
CA PHE A 166 -0.68 5.41 24.12
C PHE A 166 -1.40 6.05 25.31
N ARG A 167 -1.08 5.53 26.50
CA ARG A 167 -1.83 5.69 27.78
C ARG A 167 -2.01 7.12 28.28
N ASN A 168 -1.42 8.10 27.63
CA ASN A 168 -1.45 9.47 28.06
C ASN A 168 -2.18 10.33 27.02
N CYS A 169 -3.11 11.17 27.47
CA CYS A 169 -3.94 12.04 26.64
C CYS A 169 -3.15 13.10 25.82
N TYR A 170 -1.81 13.00 25.74
CA TYR A 170 -0.94 13.89 25.02
C TYR A 170 -0.36 13.22 23.76
N PHE A 171 -0.08 14.04 22.75
CA PHE A 171 0.57 13.58 21.54
C PHE A 171 2.04 13.23 21.83
N PRO A 172 2.60 12.11 21.33
CA PRO A 172 3.96 11.70 21.65
C PRO A 172 4.99 12.79 21.30
N PRO A 173 5.79 13.28 22.26
CA PRO A 173 6.67 14.44 22.07
C PRO A 173 7.76 14.18 21.03
N GLU A 174 8.26 12.97 20.94
CA GLU A 174 9.30 12.59 19.97
C GLU A 174 8.76 12.61 18.52
N ILE A 175 7.51 12.16 18.33
CA ILE A 175 6.85 12.26 17.03
C ILE A 175 6.53 13.72 16.71
N LYS A 176 6.14 14.52 17.71
CA LYS A 176 5.92 15.97 17.52
C LYS A 176 7.19 16.64 16.99
N GLU A 177 8.34 16.39 17.59
CA GLU A 177 9.62 16.96 17.14
C GLU A 177 9.92 16.64 15.67
N ILE A 178 9.70 15.39 15.25
CA ILE A 178 9.85 14.95 13.85
C ILE A 178 8.91 15.72 12.90
N LEU A 179 7.65 15.91 13.31
CA LEU A 179 6.66 16.64 12.51
C LEU A 179 6.97 18.14 12.40
N GLU A 180 7.47 18.75 13.48
CA GLU A 180 7.79 20.19 13.54
C GLU A 180 9.19 20.52 13.00
N SER A 181 10.01 19.51 12.72
CA SER A 181 11.31 19.67 12.05
C SER A 181 11.17 20.27 10.66
N THR A 182 12.02 21.25 10.33
CA THR A 182 12.14 21.81 8.98
C THR A 182 13.02 20.96 8.07
N TYR A 183 13.86 20.08 8.64
CA TYR A 183 14.81 19.26 7.88
C TYR A 183 14.16 18.00 7.29
N ILE A 184 13.20 17.42 8.02
CA ILE A 184 12.51 16.19 7.59
C ILE A 184 11.32 16.59 6.72
N CYS A 185 11.26 16.13 5.48
CA CYS A 185 10.13 16.36 4.60
C CYS A 185 8.97 15.39 4.94
N LYS A 186 7.76 15.92 5.19
CA LYS A 186 6.55 15.12 5.41
C LYS A 186 5.75 15.02 4.11
N VAL A 187 5.82 13.86 3.46
CA VAL A 187 5.05 13.57 2.25
C VAL A 187 3.66 13.09 2.64
N MET A 188 2.65 13.81 2.19
CA MET A 188 1.26 13.58 2.52
C MET A 188 0.40 13.65 1.26
N HIS A 189 -0.81 13.11 1.33
CA HIS A 189 -1.81 13.30 0.29
C HIS A 189 -3.04 13.92 0.92
N LYS A 190 -3.47 15.09 0.41
CA LYS A 190 -4.58 15.87 1.00
C LYS A 190 -4.30 16.20 2.46
N ALA A 191 -3.19 16.90 2.70
CA ALA A 191 -2.65 17.15 4.04
C ALA A 191 -3.57 18.02 4.91
N GLY A 192 -4.31 18.96 4.32
CA GLY A 192 -5.10 19.98 5.01
C GLY A 192 -5.88 19.50 6.24
N PRO A 193 -6.80 18.52 6.13
CA PRO A 193 -7.56 17.99 7.26
C PRO A 193 -6.68 17.38 8.37
N ILE A 194 -5.56 16.76 8.02
CA ILE A 194 -4.62 16.16 8.99
C ILE A 194 -3.88 17.27 9.74
N LEU A 195 -3.36 18.26 9.02
CA LEU A 195 -2.64 19.40 9.59
C LEU A 195 -3.51 20.18 10.56
N ASP A 196 -4.74 20.45 10.14
CA ASP A 196 -5.73 21.15 10.93
C ASP A 196 -6.11 20.40 12.21
N LYS A 197 -6.26 19.07 12.14
CA LYS A 197 -6.49 18.22 13.32
C LYS A 197 -5.29 18.23 14.27
N LEU A 198 -4.08 18.09 13.73
CA LEU A 198 -2.84 18.09 14.51
C LEU A 198 -2.64 19.40 15.26
N LEU A 199 -2.90 20.53 14.60
CA LEU A 199 -2.83 21.84 15.22
C LEU A 199 -3.89 21.99 16.33
N ARG A 200 -5.16 21.77 16.01
CA ARG A 200 -6.26 22.09 16.94
C ARG A 200 -6.37 21.13 18.12
N LYS A 201 -6.07 19.84 17.93
CA LYS A 201 -6.24 18.82 18.98
C LYS A 201 -4.95 18.60 19.79
N TYR A 202 -3.79 18.77 19.17
CA TYR A 202 -2.52 18.37 19.75
C TYR A 202 -1.48 19.50 19.82
N ASN A 203 -1.80 20.69 19.29
CA ASN A 203 -0.87 21.82 19.21
C ASN A 203 0.44 21.41 18.50
N VAL A 204 0.32 20.70 17.37
CA VAL A 204 1.44 20.25 16.54
C VAL A 204 1.47 21.05 15.24
N PHE A 205 2.58 21.75 14.99
CA PHE A 205 2.79 22.58 13.80
C PHE A 205 3.68 21.87 12.78
N VAL A 206 3.07 21.04 11.93
CA VAL A 206 3.85 20.29 10.93
C VAL A 206 4.54 21.25 9.96
N ARG A 207 5.86 21.11 9.80
CA ARG A 207 6.69 21.93 8.89
C ARG A 207 7.18 21.11 7.70
N ASN A 208 7.66 21.75 6.63
CA ASN A 208 8.23 21.07 5.45
C ASN A 208 7.33 19.95 4.89
N VAL A 209 6.10 20.32 4.54
CA VAL A 209 5.09 19.40 4.01
C VAL A 209 5.16 19.38 2.49
N PHE A 210 5.20 18.18 1.92
CA PHE A 210 5.02 17.94 0.50
C PHE A 210 3.65 17.28 0.28
N ASP A 211 2.67 18.03 -0.22
CA ASP A 211 1.33 17.51 -0.49
C ASP A 211 1.20 17.04 -1.94
N THR A 212 1.20 15.73 -2.13
CA THR A 212 1.08 15.08 -3.44
C THR A 212 -0.22 15.44 -4.17
N GLN A 213 -1.30 15.80 -3.46
CA GLN A 213 -2.53 16.25 -4.10
C GLN A 213 -2.39 17.66 -4.67
N VAL A 214 -1.76 18.56 -3.92
CA VAL A 214 -1.50 19.93 -4.41
C VAL A 214 -0.58 19.88 -5.63
N VAL A 215 0.42 19.01 -5.60
CA VAL A 215 1.33 18.79 -6.73
C VAL A 215 0.61 18.23 -7.96
N ASP A 216 -0.27 17.24 -7.78
CA ASP A 216 -1.13 16.73 -8.86
C ASP A 216 -1.95 17.85 -9.52
N LEU A 217 -2.58 18.71 -8.70
CA LEU A 217 -3.35 19.86 -9.19
C LEU A 217 -2.49 20.88 -9.96
N ILE A 218 -1.26 21.15 -9.51
CA ILE A 218 -0.32 22.04 -10.20
C ILE A 218 0.09 21.43 -11.55
N ILE A 219 0.42 20.14 -11.59
CA ILE A 219 0.79 19.42 -12.82
C ILE A 219 -0.37 19.48 -13.83
N GLU A 220 -1.61 19.22 -13.39
CA GLU A 220 -2.79 19.31 -14.26
C GLU A 220 -3.01 20.74 -14.76
N LYS A 221 -2.98 21.74 -13.86
CA LYS A 221 -3.14 23.14 -14.24
C LYS A 221 -2.10 23.60 -15.26
N ASN A 222 -0.84 23.17 -15.11
CA ASN A 222 0.22 23.51 -16.05
C ASN A 222 0.01 22.85 -17.42
N LYS A 223 -0.62 21.66 -17.47
CA LYS A 223 -0.93 20.95 -18.71
C LYS A 223 -2.17 21.49 -19.43
N THR A 224 -3.22 21.83 -18.69
CA THR A 224 -4.54 22.19 -19.25
C THR A 224 -4.83 23.69 -19.22
N GLY A 225 -4.05 24.47 -18.47
CA GLY A 225 -4.28 25.89 -18.21
C GLY A 225 -5.30 26.16 -17.09
N THR A 226 -6.02 25.15 -16.59
CA THR A 226 -7.08 25.31 -15.58
C THR A 226 -6.98 24.27 -14.46
N CYS A 227 -7.39 24.65 -13.25
CA CYS A 227 -7.47 23.68 -12.15
C CYS A 227 -8.63 22.71 -12.40
N PRO A 228 -8.43 21.39 -12.21
CA PRO A 228 -9.52 20.43 -12.35
C PRO A 228 -10.58 20.65 -11.25
N GLU A 229 -11.86 20.41 -11.59
CA GLU A 229 -12.98 20.56 -10.65
C GLU A 229 -12.91 19.57 -9.48
N LYS A 230 -12.34 18.38 -9.72
CA LYS A 230 -12.19 17.33 -8.73
C LYS A 230 -10.71 16.94 -8.60
N SER A 231 -10.21 17.01 -7.38
CA SER A 231 -8.88 16.48 -7.03
C SER A 231 -8.88 14.95 -7.03
N ARG A 232 -7.80 14.34 -7.53
CA ARG A 232 -7.59 12.89 -7.42
C ARG A 232 -7.34 12.49 -5.96
N ASN A 233 -7.83 11.32 -5.58
CA ASN A 233 -7.42 10.63 -4.37
C ASN A 233 -6.09 9.88 -4.59
N LEU A 234 -5.52 9.31 -3.52
CA LEU A 234 -4.22 8.64 -3.59
C LEU A 234 -4.19 7.50 -4.62
N SER A 235 -5.21 6.64 -4.67
CA SER A 235 -5.31 5.55 -5.64
C SER A 235 -5.36 6.10 -7.07
N GLU A 236 -6.20 7.10 -7.31
CA GLU A 236 -6.33 7.76 -8.62
C GLU A 236 -4.98 8.40 -9.06
N CYS A 237 -4.20 8.97 -8.15
CA CYS A 237 -2.86 9.48 -8.44
C CYS A 237 -1.89 8.37 -8.84
N LEU A 238 -1.91 7.21 -8.17
CA LEU A 238 -1.03 6.07 -8.50
C LEU A 238 -1.39 5.48 -9.88
N VAL A 239 -2.68 5.40 -10.20
CA VAL A 239 -3.15 4.99 -11.52
C VAL A 239 -2.67 5.98 -12.58
N HIS A 240 -2.89 7.28 -12.35
CA HIS A 240 -2.60 8.32 -13.34
C HIS A 240 -1.09 8.49 -13.60
N HIS A 241 -0.29 8.58 -12.54
CA HIS A 241 1.13 8.90 -12.65
C HIS A 241 2.02 7.68 -12.83
N LEU A 242 1.65 6.55 -12.22
CA LEU A 242 2.48 5.34 -12.17
C LEU A 242 1.85 4.14 -12.91
N ASN A 243 0.72 4.29 -13.59
CA ASN A 243 0.01 3.21 -14.30
C ASN A 243 -0.34 2.01 -13.40
N PHE A 244 -0.64 2.24 -12.13
CA PHE A 244 -1.17 1.17 -11.27
C PHE A 244 -2.57 0.74 -11.73
N PRO A 245 -3.03 -0.50 -11.40
CA PRO A 245 -4.40 -0.92 -11.64
C PRO A 245 -5.43 -0.02 -10.94
N ASP A 246 -6.60 0.19 -11.54
CA ASP A 246 -7.71 0.97 -10.98
C ASP A 246 -8.28 0.40 -9.67
N THR A 247 -8.11 -0.91 -9.46
CA THR A 247 -8.46 -1.59 -8.21
C THR A 247 -7.41 -1.41 -7.10
N PHE A 248 -6.25 -0.82 -7.41
CA PHE A 248 -5.15 -0.68 -6.48
C PHE A 248 -5.48 0.29 -5.34
N LEU A 249 -5.24 -0.12 -4.09
CA LEU A 249 -5.64 0.59 -2.86
C LEU A 249 -7.14 0.84 -2.68
N LYS A 250 -8.01 0.37 -3.59
CA LYS A 250 -9.46 0.63 -3.52
C LYS A 250 -10.03 0.18 -2.17
N GLY A 251 -9.63 -1.00 -1.70
CA GLY A 251 -10.02 -1.51 -0.38
C GLY A 251 -9.60 -0.60 0.78
N ALA A 252 -8.43 0.04 0.70
CA ALA A 252 -7.94 0.95 1.73
C ALA A 252 -8.66 2.31 1.69
N VAL A 253 -8.80 2.90 0.50
CA VAL A 253 -9.43 4.21 0.29
C VAL A 253 -10.92 4.19 0.55
N GLU A 254 -11.62 3.10 0.21
CA GLU A 254 -13.06 2.96 0.38
C GLU A 254 -13.46 2.39 1.76
N THR A 255 -12.49 2.07 2.63
CA THR A 255 -12.81 1.58 3.98
C THR A 255 -13.57 2.67 4.75
N PRO A 256 -14.82 2.41 5.17
CA PRO A 256 -15.62 3.38 5.94
C PRO A 256 -14.92 3.73 7.26
N ALA A 257 -14.93 4.99 7.67
CA ALA A 257 -14.10 5.38 8.80
C ALA A 257 -14.43 4.70 10.13
N LYS A 258 -15.70 4.36 10.36
CA LYS A 258 -16.10 3.56 11.52
C LYS A 258 -15.33 2.24 11.63
N LYS A 259 -14.92 1.63 10.50
CA LYS A 259 -14.13 0.40 10.49
C LYS A 259 -12.70 0.60 11.00
N TRP A 260 -12.15 1.82 10.90
CA TRP A 260 -10.85 2.16 11.48
C TRP A 260 -10.91 2.27 13.01
N LEU A 261 -12.09 2.54 13.57
CA LEU A 261 -12.32 2.66 15.01
C LEU A 261 -12.54 1.31 15.71
N GLU A 262 -12.85 0.25 14.96
CA GLU A 262 -13.10 -1.09 15.49
C GLU A 262 -11.88 -1.69 16.21
N LYS A 263 -12.13 -2.50 17.25
CA LYS A 263 -11.11 -3.20 18.02
C LYS A 263 -11.43 -4.71 18.12
N PRO A 264 -10.43 -5.60 17.95
CA PRO A 264 -9.07 -5.31 17.48
C PRO A 264 -9.06 -4.92 15.99
N LEU A 265 -8.07 -4.13 15.57
CA LEU A 265 -7.87 -3.85 14.15
C LEU A 265 -7.31 -5.10 13.46
N THR A 266 -8.05 -5.64 12.50
CA THR A 266 -7.67 -6.88 11.77
C THR A 266 -6.37 -6.69 10.99
N LEU A 267 -5.65 -7.79 10.75
CA LEU A 267 -4.41 -7.77 9.96
C LEU A 267 -4.63 -7.13 8.57
N LYS A 268 -5.73 -7.51 7.89
CA LYS A 268 -6.12 -6.93 6.60
C LYS A 268 -6.25 -5.41 6.65
N ARG A 269 -6.86 -4.86 7.71
CA ARG A 269 -6.96 -3.41 7.90
C ARG A 269 -5.62 -2.76 8.20
N ARG A 270 -4.74 -3.42 8.96
CA ARG A 270 -3.37 -2.91 9.19
C ARG A 270 -2.58 -2.83 7.89
N VAL A 271 -2.66 -3.84 7.02
CA VAL A 271 -2.06 -3.81 5.67
C VAL A 271 -2.65 -2.66 4.85
N TYR A 272 -3.98 -2.49 4.84
CA TYR A 272 -4.60 -1.35 4.14
C TYR A 272 -4.09 0.00 4.67
N ALA A 273 -3.96 0.15 5.99
CA ALA A 273 -3.42 1.37 6.58
C ALA A 273 -1.96 1.60 6.16
N ALA A 274 -1.12 0.56 6.14
CA ALA A 274 0.27 0.64 5.70
C ALA A 274 0.38 1.07 4.23
N GLN A 275 -0.44 0.48 3.36
CA GLN A 275 -0.46 0.79 1.93
C GLN A 275 -0.74 2.27 1.63
N LEU A 276 -1.49 2.98 2.47
CA LEU A 276 -1.80 4.40 2.29
C LEU A 276 -0.59 5.34 2.42
N VAL A 277 0.52 4.87 3.01
CA VAL A 277 1.77 5.66 3.10
C VAL A 277 2.90 5.10 2.24
N THR A 278 2.89 3.80 1.97
CA THR A 278 3.96 3.08 1.26
C THR A 278 4.39 3.77 -0.03
N TYR A 279 3.43 4.30 -0.79
CA TYR A 279 3.69 4.86 -2.13
C TYR A 279 3.84 6.39 -2.14
N LEU A 280 3.71 7.07 -1.00
CA LEU A 280 3.76 8.54 -0.94
C LEU A 280 5.13 9.06 -1.35
N ILE A 281 6.21 8.49 -0.81
CA ILE A 281 7.57 8.94 -1.14
C ILE A 281 7.87 8.72 -2.63
N ILE A 282 7.34 7.64 -3.24
CA ILE A 282 7.48 7.40 -4.68
C ILE A 282 6.75 8.47 -5.50
N LEU A 283 5.53 8.85 -5.09
CA LEU A 283 4.79 9.93 -5.74
C LEU A 283 5.51 11.28 -5.64
N LYS A 284 6.26 11.55 -4.57
CA LYS A 284 7.11 12.74 -4.47
C LYS A 284 8.23 12.74 -5.53
N MET A 285 8.71 11.57 -5.93
CA MET A 285 9.83 11.43 -6.87
C MET A 285 9.41 11.50 -8.35
N LEU A 286 8.14 11.81 -8.64
CA LEU A 286 7.67 11.90 -10.02
C LEU A 286 8.44 12.98 -10.81
N PRO A 287 8.94 12.67 -12.02
CA PRO A 287 9.60 13.65 -12.87
C PRO A 287 8.61 14.74 -13.32
N GLY A 288 9.04 16.00 -13.26
CA GLY A 288 8.24 17.17 -13.67
C GLY A 288 7.75 18.08 -12.54
N ILE A 289 8.12 17.80 -11.29
CA ILE A 289 7.76 18.63 -10.12
C ILE A 289 8.75 19.79 -9.91
N PHE A 290 9.93 19.73 -10.52
CA PHE A 290 10.99 20.75 -10.45
C PHE A 290 11.57 21.14 -11.83
N ALA A 291 10.85 20.92 -12.92
CA ALA A 291 11.26 21.36 -14.26
C ALA A 291 10.66 22.72 -14.59
#